data_AF-A0A498GHZ2-F1
#
_entry.id   AF-A0A498GHZ2-F1
#
_cell.length_a   1.000
_cell.length_b   1.000
_cell.length_c   1.000
_cell.angle_alpha   90.00
_cell.angle_beta   90.00
_cell.angle_gamma   90.00
#
_symmetry.space_group_name_H-M   'P 1'
#
loop_
_entity.id
_entity.type
_entity.pdbx_description
1 polymer ?
#
loop_
_entity_poly.entity_id
_entity_poly.type
_entity_poly.pdbx_seq_one_letter_code
_entity_poly.pdbx_strand_id
1 'polypeptide(L)'
;MSKRETLNWSSVFDCLANDERRAILSFLVDEDGQVTIDDVAGHLAVDGDDDTAVGRARVQLHHVHLPKLNAAGLIVWSRDQGTVRETTLAYQLPVGAITTAPVTTAQGTETQQVSD
;
A
#
# COMPACT_ATOMS: atom_id res chain seq x y z
N MET A 1 -12.89 -23.92 -21.20
CA MET A 1 -11.56 -24.02 -20.59
C MET A 1 -11.33 -22.76 -19.77
N SER A 2 -11.54 -22.83 -18.46
CA SER A 2 -11.29 -21.68 -17.58
C SER A 2 -9.79 -21.42 -17.57
N LYS A 3 -9.37 -20.31 -18.18
CA LYS A 3 -8.01 -19.81 -18.11
C LYS A 3 -7.73 -19.60 -16.62
N ARG A 4 -7.04 -20.55 -15.99
CA ARG A 4 -6.27 -20.23 -14.79
C ARG A 4 -5.28 -19.21 -15.31
N GLU A 5 -5.60 -17.93 -15.18
CA GLU A 5 -4.66 -16.85 -15.44
C GLU A 5 -3.46 -17.21 -14.58
N THR A 6 -2.41 -17.72 -15.23
CA THR A 6 -1.22 -18.20 -14.55
C THR A 6 -0.59 -16.96 -13.95
N LEU A 7 -0.87 -16.74 -12.67
CA LEU A 7 -0.22 -15.73 -11.85
C LEU A 7 1.26 -15.75 -12.17
N ASN A 8 1.77 -14.63 -12.68
CA ASN A 8 3.18 -14.51 -13.00
C ASN A 8 3.94 -14.23 -11.70
N TRP A 9 4.19 -15.30 -10.95
CA TRP A 9 4.90 -15.25 -9.67
C TRP A 9 6.26 -14.56 -9.78
N SER A 10 6.96 -14.66 -10.91
CA SER A 10 8.20 -13.92 -11.12
C SER A 10 7.99 -12.41 -11.03
N SER A 11 6.96 -11.86 -11.68
CA SER A 11 6.65 -10.42 -11.59
C SER A 11 6.21 -10.00 -10.18
N VAL A 12 5.52 -10.89 -9.45
CA VAL A 12 5.18 -10.65 -8.04
C VAL A 12 6.45 -10.60 -7.19
N PHE A 13 7.34 -11.58 -7.30
CA PHE A 13 8.59 -11.60 -6.53
C PHE A 13 9.52 -10.44 -6.90
N ASP A 14 9.61 -10.06 -8.19
CA ASP A 14 10.33 -8.87 -8.63
C ASP A 14 9.76 -7.61 -7.97
N CYS A 15 8.43 -7.54 -7.80
CA CYS A 15 7.80 -6.45 -7.08
C CYS A 15 8.20 -6.45 -5.60
N LEU A 16 8.11 -7.60 -4.93
CA LEU A 16 8.39 -7.74 -3.50
C LEU A 16 9.87 -7.60 -3.15
N ALA A 17 10.80 -7.75 -4.10
CA ALA A 17 12.23 -7.53 -3.90
C ALA A 17 12.60 -6.06 -3.57
N ASN A 18 11.67 -5.11 -3.73
CA ASN A 18 11.89 -3.70 -3.42
C ASN A 18 11.10 -3.29 -2.17
N ASP A 19 11.79 -2.64 -1.25
CA ASP A 19 11.28 -2.33 0.08
C ASP A 19 10.12 -1.32 0.04
N GLU A 20 10.22 -0.29 -0.79
CA GLU A 20 9.16 0.72 -0.96
C GLU A 20 7.87 0.09 -1.52
N ARG A 21 7.97 -0.84 -2.46
CA ARG A 21 6.80 -1.58 -2.97
C ARG A 21 6.16 -2.46 -1.91
N ARG A 22 6.94 -3.05 -1.01
CA ARG A 22 6.38 -3.78 0.15
C ARG A 22 5.71 -2.84 1.14
N ALA A 23 6.29 -1.67 1.39
CA ALA A 23 5.69 -0.65 2.26
C ALA A 23 4.36 -0.14 1.70
N ILE A 24 4.28 0.14 0.40
CA ILE A 24 3.02 0.51 -0.27
C ILE A 24 1.96 -0.57 -0.07
N LEU A 25 2.30 -1.84 -0.33
CA LEU A 25 1.34 -2.94 -0.22
C LEU A 25 0.89 -3.15 1.23
N SER A 26 1.79 -3.01 2.21
CA SER A 26 1.41 -3.03 3.61
C SER A 26 0.39 -1.95 3.92
N PHE A 27 0.70 -0.71 3.56
CA PHE A 27 -0.17 0.43 3.82
C PHE A 27 -1.57 0.22 3.22
N LEU A 28 -1.65 -0.27 1.98
CA LEU A 28 -2.95 -0.55 1.35
C LEU A 28 -3.73 -1.66 2.05
N VAL A 29 -3.05 -2.74 2.47
CA VAL A 29 -3.69 -3.84 3.21
C VAL A 29 -4.17 -3.39 4.59
N ASP A 30 -3.42 -2.51 5.25
CA ASP A 30 -3.74 -2.01 6.58
C ASP A 30 -4.93 -1.02 6.57
N GLU A 31 -5.07 -0.22 5.51
CA GLU A 31 -6.18 0.73 5.33
C GLU A 31 -7.49 0.07 4.85
N ASP A 32 -7.46 -1.22 4.49
CA ASP A 32 -8.61 -2.04 4.06
C ASP A 32 -9.52 -1.34 3.02
N GLY A 33 -8.92 -0.74 1.98
CA GLY A 33 -9.70 -0.02 0.99
C GLY A 33 -8.95 0.82 -0.04
N GLN A 34 -9.73 1.68 -0.70
CA GLN A 34 -9.25 2.59 -1.73
C GLN A 34 -8.75 3.90 -1.09
N VAL A 35 -7.46 4.17 -1.24
CA VAL A 35 -6.80 5.38 -0.75
C VAL A 35 -6.42 6.31 -1.91
N THR A 36 -6.10 7.56 -1.60
CA THR A 36 -5.58 8.50 -2.61
C THR A 36 -4.09 8.33 -2.82
N ILE A 37 -3.58 8.75 -3.99
CA ILE A 37 -2.13 8.79 -4.23
C ILE A 37 -1.42 9.71 -3.23
N ASP A 38 -2.11 10.74 -2.74
CA ASP A 38 -1.60 11.72 -1.79
C ASP A 38 -1.34 11.08 -0.43
N ASP A 39 -2.27 10.26 0.05
CA ASP A 39 -2.13 9.52 1.31
C ASP A 39 -0.91 8.57 1.25
N VAL A 40 -0.78 7.83 0.15
CA VAL A 40 0.38 6.94 -0.06
C VAL A 40 1.67 7.75 -0.18
N ALA A 41 1.65 8.88 -0.86
CA ALA A 41 2.84 9.74 -1.00
C ALA A 41 3.28 10.32 0.34
N GLY A 42 2.33 10.75 1.19
CA GLY A 42 2.58 11.21 2.55
C GLY A 42 3.21 10.13 3.41
N HIS A 43 2.67 8.91 3.34
CA HIS A 43 3.21 7.76 4.08
C HIS A 43 4.64 7.38 3.65
N LEU A 44 4.96 7.49 2.35
CA LEU A 44 6.28 7.14 1.82
C LEU A 44 7.32 8.25 1.92
N ALA A 45 6.89 9.49 2.10
CA ALA A 45 7.82 10.61 2.19
C ALA A 45 8.74 10.42 3.40
N VAL A 46 10.00 10.82 3.24
CA VAL A 46 10.97 10.83 4.35
C VAL A 46 10.46 11.69 5.52
N ASP A 47 9.73 12.75 5.17
CA ASP A 47 8.98 13.60 6.09
C ASP A 47 7.61 13.89 5.44
N GLY A 48 6.53 13.45 6.09
CA GLY A 48 5.16 13.59 5.60
C GLY A 48 4.63 15.03 5.66
N ASP A 49 5.26 15.89 6.46
CA ASP A 49 4.90 17.30 6.59
C ASP A 49 5.71 18.21 5.63
N ASP A 50 6.71 17.65 4.92
CA ASP A 50 7.45 18.35 3.86
C ASP A 50 6.79 18.13 2.49
N ASP A 51 6.08 19.15 2.01
CA ASP A 51 5.45 19.20 0.68
C ASP A 51 6.42 18.81 -0.47
N THR A 52 7.71 19.14 -0.33
CA THR A 52 8.72 18.78 -1.34
C THR A 52 9.01 17.28 -1.31
N ALA A 53 9.12 16.68 -0.13
CA ALA A 53 9.29 15.25 0.03
C ALA A 53 8.07 14.47 -0.47
N VAL A 54 6.86 14.89 -0.09
CA VAL A 54 5.59 14.32 -0.58
C VAL A 54 5.47 14.44 -2.09
N GLY A 55 5.82 15.60 -2.66
CA GLY A 55 5.84 15.83 -4.10
C GLY A 55 6.77 14.86 -4.84
N ARG A 56 7.98 14.59 -4.30
CA ARG A 56 8.91 13.61 -4.87
C ARG A 56 8.36 12.18 -4.78
N ALA A 57 7.80 11.79 -3.64
CA ALA A 57 7.20 10.47 -3.44
C ALA A 57 6.05 10.22 -4.43
N ARG A 58 5.19 11.22 -4.65
CA ARG A 58 4.11 11.18 -5.65
C ARG A 58 4.62 10.92 -7.07
N VAL A 59 5.70 11.59 -7.48
CA VAL A 59 6.31 11.38 -8.80
C VAL A 59 6.83 9.94 -8.91
N GLN A 60 7.51 9.44 -7.89
CA GLN A 60 8.00 8.05 -7.87
C GLN A 60 6.86 7.03 -7.89
N LEU A 61 5.80 7.24 -7.12
CA LEU A 61 4.60 6.40 -7.15
C LEU A 61 4.05 6.28 -8.56
N HIS A 62 3.86 7.42 -9.21
CA HIS A 62 3.28 7.48 -10.54
C HIS A 62 4.15 6.79 -11.61
N HIS A 63 5.47 6.97 -11.56
CA HIS A 63 6.35 6.56 -12.66
C HIS A 63 7.08 5.25 -12.42
N VAL A 64 7.23 4.82 -11.16
CA VAL A 64 8.09 3.69 -10.78
C VAL A 64 7.29 2.60 -10.09
N HIS A 65 6.56 2.92 -9.02
CA HIS A 65 5.99 1.90 -8.14
C HIS A 65 4.63 1.39 -8.63
N LEU A 66 3.65 2.29 -8.80
CA LEU A 66 2.29 1.90 -9.16
C LEU A 66 2.19 1.17 -10.51
N PRO A 67 2.91 1.58 -11.58
CA PRO A 67 2.89 0.82 -12.83
C PRO A 67 3.34 -0.64 -12.67
N LYS A 68 4.39 -0.89 -11.86
CA LYS A 68 4.93 -2.24 -11.64
C LYS A 68 4.01 -3.09 -10.77
N LEU A 69 3.50 -2.53 -9.69
CA LEU A 69 2.55 -3.20 -8.80
C LEU A 69 1.25 -3.57 -9.53
N ASN A 70 0.74 -2.66 -10.36
CA ASN A 70 -0.46 -2.89 -11.16
C ASN A 70 -0.22 -3.94 -12.26
N ALA A 71 0.95 -3.92 -12.91
CA ALA A 71 1.32 -4.93 -13.89
C ALA A 71 1.49 -6.34 -13.28
N ALA A 72 1.93 -6.42 -12.03
CA ALA A 72 1.98 -7.68 -11.28
C ALA A 72 0.59 -8.12 -10.74
N GLY A 73 -0.44 -7.28 -10.90
CA GLY A 73 -1.79 -7.57 -10.44
C GLY A 73 -1.97 -7.48 -8.92
N LEU A 74 -1.05 -6.83 -8.20
CA LEU A 74 -1.11 -6.70 -6.75
C LEU A 74 -2.03 -5.55 -6.30
N ILE A 75 -2.18 -4.53 -7.15
CA ILE A 75 -3.04 -3.36 -6.93
C ILE A 75 -3.93 -3.12 -8.16
N VAL A 76 -4.98 -2.32 -7.95
CA VAL A 76 -5.69 -1.61 -9.02
C VAL A 76 -5.41 -0.13 -8.86
N TRP A 77 -4.82 0.47 -9.89
CA TRP A 77 -4.52 1.89 -9.91
C TRP A 77 -5.39 2.64 -10.92
N SER A 78 -6.16 3.62 -10.45
CA SER A 78 -6.96 4.54 -11.27
C SER A 78 -6.23 5.88 -11.40
N ARG A 79 -5.66 6.12 -12.57
CA ARG A 79 -4.92 7.36 -12.88
C ARG A 79 -5.85 8.58 -13.01
N ASP A 80 -7.07 8.33 -13.46
CA ASP A 80 -8.12 9.33 -13.64
C ASP A 80 -8.73 9.78 -12.31
N GLN A 81 -8.95 8.84 -11.37
CA GLN A 81 -9.47 9.17 -10.05
C GLN A 81 -8.37 9.52 -9.04
N GLY A 82 -7.10 9.24 -9.36
CA GLY A 82 -5.98 9.49 -8.46
C GLY A 82 -5.98 8.57 -7.24
N THR A 83 -6.48 7.34 -7.40
CA THR A 83 -6.69 6.40 -6.30
C THR A 83 -6.05 5.05 -6.57
N VAL A 84 -5.74 4.34 -5.51
CA VAL A 84 -5.17 3.00 -5.53
C VAL A 84 -5.82 2.15 -4.46
N ARG A 85 -5.98 0.86 -4.76
CA ARG A 85 -6.38 -0.17 -3.80
C ARG A 85 -5.60 -1.44 -4.06
N GLU A 86 -5.43 -2.26 -3.04
CA GLU A 86 -4.95 -3.62 -3.17
C GLU A 86 -5.94 -4.52 -3.95
N THR A 87 -5.50 -5.73 -4.24
CA THR A 87 -6.32 -6.78 -4.85
C THR A 87 -6.37 -7.98 -3.93
N THR A 88 -7.26 -8.93 -4.22
CA THR A 88 -7.29 -10.22 -3.53
C THR A 88 -5.94 -10.96 -3.59
N LEU A 89 -5.10 -10.70 -4.60
CA LEU A 89 -3.76 -11.32 -4.70
C LEU A 89 -2.83 -10.87 -3.57
N ALA A 90 -2.96 -9.64 -3.07
CA ALA A 90 -2.14 -9.15 -1.95
C ALA A 90 -2.33 -10.01 -0.69
N TYR A 91 -3.55 -10.51 -0.44
CA TYR A 91 -3.87 -11.39 0.69
C TYR A 91 -3.43 -12.85 0.49
N GLN A 92 -2.99 -13.22 -0.71
CA GLN A 92 -2.47 -14.57 -1.01
C GLN A 92 -0.94 -14.65 -0.85
N LEU A 93 -0.29 -13.53 -0.53
CA LEU A 93 1.14 -13.50 -0.32
C LEU A 93 1.52 -14.29 0.94
N PRO A 94 2.70 -14.95 0.94
CA PRO A 94 3.20 -15.60 2.14
C PRO A 94 3.30 -14.63 3.32
N VAL A 95 3.06 -15.11 4.54
CA VAL A 95 3.28 -14.33 5.76
C VAL A 95 4.72 -13.80 5.79
N GLY A 96 4.87 -12.50 6.03
CA GLY A 96 6.16 -11.80 6.01
C GLY A 96 6.66 -11.37 4.63
N ALA A 97 5.91 -11.62 3.56
CA ALA A 97 6.26 -11.15 2.21
C ALA A 97 6.06 -9.63 2.03
N ILE A 98 5.21 -9.02 2.85
CA ILE A 98 5.09 -7.58 3.03
C ILE A 98 5.30 -7.27 4.50
N THR A 99 6.00 -6.17 4.80
CA THR A 99 6.17 -5.71 6.18
C THR A 99 4.87 -5.04 6.58
N THR A 100 3.90 -5.79 7.11
CA THR A 100 2.84 -5.19 7.91
C THR A 100 3.50 -4.58 9.14
N ALA A 101 3.39 -3.27 9.33
CA ALA A 101 3.72 -2.68 10.62
C ALA A 101 2.94 -3.47 11.69
N PRO A 102 3.50 -3.69 12.90
CA PRO A 102 2.70 -4.29 13.96
C PRO A 102 1.46 -3.43 14.12
N VAL A 103 0.28 -4.04 13.91
CA VAL A 103 -1.03 -3.45 14.23
C VAL A 103 -0.88 -2.78 15.59
N THR A 104 -0.72 -1.46 15.56
CA THR A 104 -0.88 -0.65 16.75
C THR A 104 -2.38 -0.48 16.82
N THR A 105 -3.04 -1.49 17.39
CA THR A 105 -4.35 -1.30 18.01
C THR A 105 -4.18 -0.18 19.02
N ALA A 106 -4.40 1.07 18.59
CA ALA A 106 -4.77 2.14 19.48
C ALA A 106 -6.16 1.78 19.99
N GLN A 107 -6.19 0.90 20.99
CA GLN A 107 -7.38 0.65 21.80
C GLN A 107 -7.77 2.00 22.42
N GLY A 108 -9.02 2.39 22.19
CA GLY A 108 -9.62 3.54 22.82
C GLY A 108 -9.40 3.51 24.33
N THR A 109 -8.82 4.58 24.87
CA THR A 109 -9.01 4.91 26.28
C THR A 109 -10.32 5.66 26.40
N GLU A 110 -11.41 4.90 26.40
CA GLU A 110 -12.63 5.31 27.06
C GLU A 110 -12.42 5.09 28.56
N THR A 111 -12.20 6.18 29.30
CA THR A 111 -12.38 6.18 30.76
C THR A 111 -13.22 7.38 31.15
N GLN A 112 -14.53 7.19 30.96
CA GLN A 112 -15.62 7.52 31.88
C GLN A 112 -15.18 8.00 33.28
N GLN A 113 -15.60 9.24 33.64
CA GLN A 113 -16.13 9.69 34.96
C GLN A 113 -15.23 9.57 36.22
N VAL A 114 -15.34 10.34 37.32
CA VAL A 114 -16.26 11.36 37.84
C VAL A 114 -15.53 12.05 39.02
N SER A 115 -15.93 13.29 39.29
CA SER A 115 -15.85 14.10 40.54
C SER A 115 -15.08 13.61 41.77
N ASP A 116 -14.25 14.48 42.33
CA ASP A 116 -14.50 15.20 43.61
C ASP A 116 -13.60 16.44 43.71
#